data_AF-A0A7S1S6U4-F1
#
_entry.id   AF-A0A7S1S6U4-F1
#
_cell.length_a   1.000
_cell.length_b   1.000
_cell.length_c   1.000
_cell.angle_alpha   90.00
_cell.angle_beta   90.00
_cell.angle_gamma   90.00
#
_symmetry.space_group_name_H-M   'P 1'
#
loop_
_entity.id
_entity.type
_entity.pdbx_description
1 polymer ?
#
loop_
_entity_poly.entity_id
_entity_poly.type
_entity_poly.pdbx_seq_one_letter_code
_entity_poly.pdbx_strand_id
1 'polypeptide(L)'
;MGKAFAGGHKLTEAIDHIVDSFDFGSRTGCALFLAVLLVVALMSAQPLFVFFQLRGNVHVEFWLGPVPIWLNLAVPICLCEMFLILLCLNCRQSPHCIKGTILCWFAANGAALVGYGIYAVAHSRMVADELTSDCGGGDFTARIQAEWDRLHAFHEDCKKREGSKDIFVQQCPGFAQMEAVPHDLYVTYIEEMESDYNCQGFCQSDKKALFNTESYEGDSCSSAVARHLREVGYEVGIPMIVIGIFAASLGVCLQQYRHL
;
A
#
# COMPACT_ATOMS: atom_id res chain seq x y z
N MET A 1 -2.80 8.79 48.66
CA MET A 1 -4.20 9.07 48.27
C MET A 1 -4.19 10.07 47.13
N GLY A 2 -5.01 9.83 46.11
CA GLY A 2 -4.74 10.19 44.71
C GLY A 2 -4.79 11.67 44.39
N LYS A 3 -3.73 12.16 43.74
CA LYS A 3 -3.82 13.38 42.91
C LYS A 3 -4.56 12.99 41.63
N ALA A 4 -5.87 13.24 41.61
CA ALA A 4 -6.67 13.09 40.41
C ALA A 4 -6.12 14.00 39.29
N PHE A 5 -6.06 13.46 38.07
CA PHE A 5 -5.57 14.13 36.87
C PHE A 5 -6.44 15.35 36.54
N ALA A 6 -5.97 16.56 36.85
CA ALA A 6 -6.65 17.82 36.53
C ALA A 6 -6.78 18.08 35.00
N GLY A 7 -6.11 17.27 34.15
CA GLY A 7 -6.19 17.39 32.69
C GLY A 7 -7.48 16.86 32.05
N GLY A 8 -8.22 15.98 32.73
CA GLY A 8 -9.43 15.36 32.16
C GLY A 8 -10.58 16.35 31.91
N HIS A 9 -10.67 17.42 32.70
CA HIS A 9 -11.76 18.40 32.62
C HIS A 9 -11.73 19.23 31.33
N LYS A 10 -10.55 19.65 30.87
CA LYS A 10 -10.44 20.47 29.65
C LYS A 10 -10.76 19.69 28.38
N LEU A 11 -10.39 18.40 28.34
CA LEU A 11 -10.69 17.54 27.20
C LEU A 11 -12.19 17.24 27.12
N THR A 12 -12.83 16.99 28.26
CA THR A 12 -14.28 16.78 28.32
C THR A 12 -15.05 18.02 27.91
N GLU A 13 -14.68 19.22 28.39
CA GLU A 13 -15.31 20.48 27.93
C GLU A 13 -15.16 20.72 26.41
N ALA A 14 -13.99 20.41 25.83
CA ALA A 14 -13.78 20.54 24.39
C ALA A 14 -14.65 19.55 23.59
N ILE A 15 -14.77 18.31 24.09
CA ILE A 15 -15.65 17.29 23.50
C ILE A 15 -17.11 17.71 23.64
N ASP A 16 -17.54 18.20 24.81
CA ASP A 16 -18.90 18.67 25.04
C ASP A 16 -19.26 19.82 24.09
N HIS A 17 -18.36 20.79 23.89
CA HIS A 17 -18.60 21.89 22.96
C HIS A 17 -18.65 21.46 21.49
N ILE A 18 -17.84 20.45 21.12
CA ILE A 18 -17.90 19.81 19.80
C ILE A 18 -19.22 19.06 19.66
N VAL A 19 -19.66 18.36 20.71
CA VAL A 19 -20.83 17.49 20.63
C VAL A 19 -22.16 18.24 20.75
N ASP A 20 -22.24 19.31 21.55
CA ASP A 20 -23.39 20.23 21.55
C ASP A 20 -23.59 20.92 20.19
N SER A 21 -22.52 20.99 19.38
CA SER A 21 -22.63 21.42 17.98
C SER A 21 -23.32 20.38 17.08
N PHE A 22 -23.53 19.13 17.53
CA PHE A 22 -24.28 18.05 16.85
C PHE A 22 -25.79 18.12 17.13
N ASP A 23 -26.34 19.22 17.63
CA ASP A 23 -27.80 19.36 17.68
C ASP A 23 -28.37 19.41 16.24
N PHE A 24 -28.71 18.23 15.71
CA PHE A 24 -29.09 18.00 14.31
C PHE A 24 -30.39 18.72 13.88
N GLY A 25 -31.21 19.16 14.84
CA GLY A 25 -32.40 19.97 14.56
C GLY A 25 -32.12 21.44 14.27
N SER A 26 -30.90 21.90 14.53
CA SER A 26 -30.46 23.28 14.40
C SER A 26 -29.53 23.47 13.18
N ARG A 27 -29.37 24.71 12.67
CA ARG A 27 -28.42 25.02 11.57
C ARG A 27 -26.99 24.49 11.82
N THR A 28 -26.63 24.32 13.09
CA THR A 28 -25.36 23.77 13.58
C THR A 28 -25.16 22.30 13.21
N GLY A 29 -26.21 21.48 13.16
CA GLY A 29 -26.13 20.07 12.75
C GLY A 29 -25.67 19.85 11.31
N CYS A 30 -26.14 20.67 10.37
CA CYS A 30 -25.70 20.61 8.98
C CYS A 30 -24.21 20.94 8.84
N ALA A 31 -23.73 21.96 9.54
CA ALA A 31 -22.32 22.36 9.49
C ALA A 31 -21.39 21.25 9.97
N LEU A 32 -21.82 20.52 10.99
CA LEU A 32 -21.04 19.44 11.58
C LEU A 32 -21.07 18.16 10.75
N PHE A 33 -22.22 17.83 10.17
CA PHE A 33 -22.30 16.77 9.16
C PHE A 33 -21.33 17.03 8.00
N LEU A 34 -21.29 18.27 7.49
CA LEU A 34 -20.35 18.68 6.46
C LEU A 34 -18.90 18.59 6.95
N ALA A 35 -18.62 18.94 8.21
CA ALA A 35 -17.29 18.81 8.79
C ALA A 35 -16.84 17.35 8.90
N VAL A 36 -17.71 16.44 9.37
CA VAL A 36 -17.40 15.00 9.44
C VAL A 36 -17.18 14.44 8.04
N LEU A 37 -18.05 14.78 7.08
CA LEU A 37 -17.89 14.37 5.69
C LEU A 37 -16.56 14.88 5.10
N LEU A 38 -16.19 16.12 5.41
CA LEU A 38 -14.91 16.69 4.99
C LEU A 38 -13.73 15.92 5.61
N VAL A 39 -13.79 15.57 6.90
CA VAL A 39 -12.75 14.75 7.55
C VAL A 39 -12.65 13.37 6.88
N VAL A 40 -13.78 12.69 6.64
CA VAL A 40 -13.81 11.41 5.94
C VAL A 40 -13.21 11.53 4.54
N ALA A 41 -13.55 12.57 3.79
CA ALA A 41 -13.02 12.82 2.45
C ALA A 41 -11.51 13.07 2.49
N LEU A 42 -11.02 13.88 3.44
CA LEU A 42 -9.60 14.17 3.61
C LEU A 42 -8.80 12.92 4.00
N MET A 43 -9.32 12.12 4.92
CA MET A 43 -8.69 10.86 5.34
C MET A 43 -8.72 9.79 4.23
N SER A 44 -9.70 9.88 3.32
CA SER A 44 -9.81 9.00 2.15
C SER A 44 -8.97 9.45 0.96
N ALA A 45 -8.55 10.72 0.91
CA ALA A 45 -7.88 11.29 -0.25
C ALA A 45 -6.53 10.61 -0.54
N GLN A 46 -5.69 10.41 0.47
CA GLN A 46 -4.39 9.75 0.29
C GLN A 46 -4.54 8.27 -0.12
N PRO A 47 -5.38 7.44 0.54
CA PRO A 47 -5.62 6.08 0.10
C PRO A 47 -6.13 6.00 -1.34
N LEU A 48 -7.06 6.87 -1.73
CA LEU A 48 -7.55 6.90 -3.11
C LEU A 48 -6.47 7.31 -4.10
N PHE A 49 -5.63 8.29 -3.76
CA PHE A 49 -4.51 8.71 -4.60
C PHE A 49 -3.52 7.55 -4.81
N VAL A 50 -3.11 6.87 -3.74
CA VAL A 50 -2.21 5.71 -3.83
C VAL A 50 -2.87 4.56 -4.59
N PHE A 51 -4.18 4.34 -4.45
CA PHE A 51 -4.91 3.34 -5.25
C PHE A 51 -4.75 3.61 -6.75
N PHE A 52 -4.85 4.87 -7.19
CA PHE A 52 -4.65 5.22 -8.60
C PHE A 52 -3.19 5.10 -9.04
N GLN A 53 -2.21 5.37 -8.17
CA GLN A 53 -0.80 5.20 -8.49
C GLN A 53 -0.39 3.72 -8.59
N LEU A 54 -0.92 2.86 -7.73
CA LEU A 54 -0.64 1.43 -7.74
C LEU A 54 -1.36 0.71 -8.88
N ARG A 55 -2.49 1.25 -9.35
CA ARG A 55 -3.21 0.71 -10.50
C ARG A 55 -2.38 0.87 -11.78
N GLY A 56 -1.82 -0.23 -12.27
CA GLY A 56 -0.94 -0.25 -13.43
C GLY A 56 0.54 -0.23 -13.08
N ASN A 57 0.90 -0.27 -11.79
CA ASN A 57 2.27 -0.55 -11.40
C ASN A 57 2.56 -2.05 -11.52
N VAL A 58 3.15 -2.44 -12.65
CA VAL A 58 3.47 -3.84 -12.98
C VAL A 58 4.33 -4.51 -11.91
N HIS A 59 5.26 -3.78 -11.29
CA HIS A 59 6.15 -4.32 -10.25
C HIS A 59 5.37 -4.69 -8.98
N VAL A 60 4.43 -3.84 -8.56
CA VAL A 60 3.60 -4.12 -7.38
C VAL A 60 2.65 -5.29 -7.64
N GLU A 61 2.00 -5.31 -8.80
CA GLU A 61 1.08 -6.39 -9.16
C GLU A 61 1.79 -7.73 -9.33
N PHE A 62 2.98 -7.73 -9.92
CA PHE A 62 3.79 -8.94 -10.12
C PHE A 62 4.28 -9.54 -8.79
N TRP A 63 4.74 -8.71 -7.85
CA TRP A 63 5.35 -9.20 -6.59
C TRP A 63 4.38 -9.32 -5.40
N LEU A 64 3.46 -8.37 -5.24
CA LEU A 64 2.53 -8.32 -4.11
C LEU A 64 1.10 -8.70 -4.51
N GLY A 65 0.85 -8.94 -5.80
CA GLY A 65 -0.48 -9.20 -6.32
C GLY A 65 -1.41 -8.00 -6.15
N PRO A 66 -2.74 -8.23 -6.17
CA PRO A 66 -3.72 -7.16 -6.01
C PRO A 66 -3.90 -6.73 -4.54
N VAL A 67 -3.15 -7.32 -3.60
CA VAL A 67 -3.36 -7.14 -2.16
C VAL A 67 -3.24 -5.67 -1.74
N PRO A 68 -2.15 -4.93 -2.06
CA PRO A 68 -2.03 -3.53 -1.63
C PRO A 68 -3.18 -2.65 -2.14
N ILE A 69 -3.69 -2.92 -3.35
CA ILE A 69 -4.80 -2.20 -3.96
C ILE A 69 -6.09 -2.38 -3.14
N TRP A 70 -6.43 -3.62 -2.80
CA TRP A 70 -7.65 -3.92 -2.02
C TRP A 70 -7.55 -3.43 -0.58
N LEU A 71 -6.39 -3.58 0.06
CA LEU A 71 -6.18 -3.08 1.41
C LEU A 71 -6.33 -1.56 1.44
N ASN A 72 -5.72 -0.85 0.50
CA ASN A 72 -5.80 0.60 0.43
C ASN A 72 -7.24 1.11 0.17
N LEU A 73 -8.03 0.37 -0.63
CA LEU A 73 -9.45 0.66 -0.86
C LEU A 73 -10.34 0.37 0.36
N ALA A 74 -9.92 -0.51 1.27
CA ALA A 74 -10.67 -0.80 2.49
C ALA A 74 -10.81 0.45 3.39
N VAL A 75 -9.84 1.37 3.38
CA VAL A 75 -9.88 2.59 4.20
C VAL A 75 -11.10 3.48 3.87
N PRO A 76 -11.29 3.98 2.63
CA PRO A 76 -12.45 4.81 2.30
C PRO A 76 -13.77 4.05 2.47
N ILE A 77 -13.80 2.74 2.24
CA ILE A 77 -15.00 1.91 2.47
C ILE A 77 -15.36 1.89 3.95
N CYS A 78 -14.41 1.57 4.85
CA CYS A 78 -14.64 1.55 6.29
C CYS A 78 -15.05 2.93 6.83
N LEU A 79 -14.42 4.02 6.37
CA LEU A 79 -14.77 5.37 6.80
C LEU A 79 -16.18 5.78 6.33
N CYS A 80 -16.55 5.44 5.09
CA CYS A 80 -17.89 5.67 4.55
C CYS A 80 -18.93 4.87 5.34
N GLU A 81 -18.64 3.60 5.65
CA GLU A 81 -19.52 2.76 6.46
C GLU A 81 -19.72 3.31 7.87
N MET A 82 -18.65 3.71 8.56
CA MET A 82 -18.74 4.37 9.87
C MET A 82 -19.64 5.61 9.82
N PHE A 83 -19.48 6.43 8.78
CA PHE A 83 -20.29 7.62 8.57
C PHE A 83 -21.77 7.28 8.35
N LEU A 84 -22.07 6.28 7.51
CA LEU A 84 -23.44 5.82 7.28
C LEU A 84 -24.08 5.25 8.55
N ILE A 85 -23.32 4.55 9.39
CA ILE A 85 -23.83 4.03 10.67
C ILE A 85 -24.16 5.17 11.62
N LEU A 86 -23.31 6.20 11.72
CA LEU A 86 -23.63 7.39 12.52
C LEU A 86 -24.92 8.05 12.04
N LEU A 87 -25.15 8.12 10.72
CA LEU A 87 -26.41 8.61 10.16
C LEU A 87 -27.62 7.74 10.53
N CYS A 88 -27.47 6.41 10.42
CA CYS A 88 -28.54 5.47 10.74
C CYS A 88 -28.92 5.48 12.23
N LEU A 89 -27.93 5.58 13.13
CA LEU A 89 -28.14 5.60 14.57
C LEU A 89 -28.87 6.87 15.03
N ASN A 90 -28.66 7.99 14.35
CA ASN A 90 -29.41 9.23 14.59
C ASN A 90 -30.92 9.08 14.33
N CYS A 91 -31.36 8.08 13.58
CA CYS A 91 -32.75 8.01 13.16
C CYS A 91 -33.70 7.34 14.15
N ARG A 92 -33.30 6.42 15.06
CA ARG A 92 -34.32 5.60 15.75
C ARG A 92 -33.96 4.71 16.96
N GLN A 93 -32.83 4.89 17.66
CA GLN A 93 -32.43 3.92 18.71
C GLN A 93 -32.43 4.45 20.14
N SER A 94 -32.57 3.52 21.10
CA SER A 94 -32.38 3.78 22.53
C SER A 94 -30.90 4.13 22.81
N PRO A 95 -30.61 5.16 23.65
CA PRO A 95 -29.25 5.68 23.86
C PRO A 95 -28.26 4.62 24.37
N HIS A 96 -28.74 3.64 25.15
CA HIS A 96 -27.89 2.55 25.64
C HIS A 96 -27.42 1.60 24.54
N CYS A 97 -28.28 1.31 23.55
CA CYS A 97 -27.93 0.44 22.42
C CYS A 97 -26.99 1.17 21.44
N ILE A 98 -27.17 2.48 21.25
CA ILE A 98 -26.33 3.31 20.38
C ILE A 98 -24.87 3.27 20.84
N LYS A 99 -24.61 3.51 22.14
CA LYS A 99 -23.24 3.56 22.68
C LYS A 99 -22.49 2.24 22.52
N GLY A 100 -23.16 1.12 22.82
CA GLY A 100 -22.59 -0.20 22.63
C GLY A 100 -22.28 -0.49 21.15
N THR A 101 -23.22 -0.14 20.26
CA THR A 101 -23.06 -0.35 18.81
C THR A 101 -21.90 0.48 18.25
N ILE A 102 -21.81 1.77 18.59
CA ILE A 102 -20.71 2.66 18.15
C ILE A 102 -19.37 2.09 18.63
N LEU A 103 -19.24 1.75 19.91
CA LEU A 103 -17.99 1.22 20.45
C LEU A 103 -17.58 -0.06 19.70
N CYS A 104 -18.48 -1.05 19.62
CA CYS A 104 -18.18 -2.32 18.98
C CYS A 104 -17.80 -2.13 17.52
N TRP A 105 -18.52 -1.28 16.78
CA TRP A 105 -18.28 -1.06 15.36
C TRP A 105 -16.96 -0.35 15.06
N PHE A 106 -16.69 0.75 15.77
CA PHE A 106 -15.47 1.53 15.61
C PHE A 106 -14.24 0.75 16.10
N ALA A 107 -14.36 0.01 17.20
CA ALA A 107 -13.28 -0.83 17.70
C ALA A 107 -12.98 -2.00 16.73
N ALA A 108 -14.01 -2.66 16.19
CA ALA A 108 -13.84 -3.75 15.24
C ALA A 108 -13.16 -3.30 13.95
N ASN A 109 -13.67 -2.22 13.32
CA ASN A 109 -13.06 -1.68 12.11
C ASN A 109 -11.67 -1.09 12.37
N GLY A 110 -11.48 -0.39 13.48
CA GLY A 110 -10.17 0.13 13.87
C GLY A 110 -9.13 -0.97 14.04
N ALA A 111 -9.49 -2.06 14.72
CA ALA A 111 -8.62 -3.23 14.87
C ALA A 111 -8.35 -3.93 13.52
N ALA A 112 -9.36 -4.05 12.66
CA ALA A 112 -9.21 -4.63 11.32
C ALA A 112 -8.23 -3.82 10.46
N LEU A 113 -8.38 -2.48 10.40
CA LEU A 113 -7.47 -1.59 9.68
C LEU A 113 -6.04 -1.68 10.23
N VAL A 114 -5.86 -1.72 11.56
CA VAL A 114 -4.53 -1.91 12.15
C VAL A 114 -3.93 -3.25 11.73
N GLY A 115 -4.69 -4.34 11.80
CA GLY A 115 -4.23 -5.66 11.37
C GLY A 115 -3.84 -5.70 9.90
N TYR A 116 -4.67 -5.12 9.03
CA TYR A 116 -4.41 -5.00 7.59
C TYR A 116 -3.18 -4.14 7.28
N GLY A 117 -2.99 -3.02 7.97
CA GLY A 117 -1.83 -2.17 7.78
C GLY A 117 -0.53 -2.84 8.24
N ILE A 118 -0.55 -3.56 9.38
CA ILE A 118 0.59 -4.38 9.83
C ILE A 118 0.90 -5.47 8.80
N TYR A 119 -0.13 -6.16 8.32
CA TYR A 119 0.00 -7.19 7.29
C TYR A 119 0.62 -6.64 6.00
N ALA A 120 0.16 -5.48 5.51
CA ALA A 120 0.70 -4.83 4.31
C ALA A 120 2.21 -4.53 4.44
N VAL A 121 2.63 -3.95 5.58
CA VAL A 121 4.04 -3.66 5.86
C VAL A 121 4.86 -4.95 5.95
N ALA A 122 4.36 -5.95 6.69
CA ALA A 122 5.07 -7.20 6.91
C ALA A 122 5.23 -8.00 5.61
N HIS A 123 4.16 -8.12 4.82
CA HIS A 123 4.17 -8.83 3.55
C HIS A 123 5.13 -8.18 2.55
N SER A 124 5.05 -6.84 2.39
CA SER A 124 5.93 -6.11 1.48
C SER A 124 7.40 -6.21 1.90
N ARG A 125 7.69 -6.16 3.20
CA ARG A 125 9.05 -6.38 3.73
C ARG A 125 9.56 -7.78 3.46
N MET A 126 8.75 -8.81 3.70
CA MET A 126 9.14 -10.20 3.47
C MET A 126 9.55 -10.44 2.01
N VAL A 127 8.75 -9.94 1.06
CA VAL A 127 9.06 -10.04 -0.38
C VAL A 127 10.30 -9.22 -0.75
N ALA A 128 10.44 -8.01 -0.21
CA ALA A 128 11.64 -7.18 -0.42
C ALA A 128 12.92 -7.80 0.18
N ASP A 129 12.80 -8.48 1.31
CA ASP A 129 13.91 -9.16 1.97
C ASP A 129 14.29 -10.42 1.19
N GLU A 130 13.33 -11.18 0.64
CA GLU A 130 13.62 -12.28 -0.29
C GLU A 130 14.40 -11.79 -1.52
N LEU A 131 13.95 -10.69 -2.13
CA LEU A 131 14.60 -10.07 -3.29
C LEU A 131 16.04 -9.58 -3.03
N THR A 132 16.36 -9.18 -1.80
CA THR A 132 17.66 -8.60 -1.45
C THR A 132 18.61 -9.59 -0.78
N SER A 133 18.10 -10.46 0.08
CA SER A 133 18.92 -11.36 0.90
C SER A 133 18.98 -12.79 0.38
N ASP A 134 17.94 -13.25 -0.34
CA ASP A 134 17.83 -14.62 -0.87
C ASP A 134 17.55 -14.62 -2.38
N CYS A 135 18.11 -13.64 -3.09
CA CYS A 135 17.89 -13.48 -4.51
C CYS A 135 18.44 -14.68 -5.29
N GLY A 136 17.54 -15.38 -6.01
CA GLY A 136 17.86 -16.60 -6.74
C GLY A 136 17.79 -17.88 -5.91
N GLY A 137 17.56 -17.77 -4.59
CA GLY A 137 17.33 -18.90 -3.69
C GLY A 137 15.86 -19.31 -3.60
N GLY A 138 14.95 -18.32 -3.60
CA GLY A 138 13.50 -18.54 -3.57
C GLY A 138 12.92 -19.05 -4.90
N ASP A 139 11.84 -19.82 -4.85
CA ASP A 139 11.20 -20.43 -6.04
C ASP A 139 10.86 -19.42 -7.14
N PHE A 140 10.49 -18.20 -6.75
CA PHE A 140 10.06 -17.16 -7.68
C PHE A 140 11.24 -16.32 -8.18
N THR A 141 12.13 -15.87 -7.29
CA THR A 141 13.34 -15.12 -7.67
C THR A 141 14.29 -15.99 -8.49
N ALA A 142 14.38 -17.30 -8.23
CA ALA A 142 15.17 -18.25 -9.01
C ALA A 142 14.71 -18.38 -10.46
N ARG A 143 13.40 -18.31 -10.72
CA ARG A 143 12.87 -18.37 -12.10
C ARG A 143 13.26 -17.13 -12.91
N ILE A 144 13.14 -15.95 -12.32
CA ILE A 144 13.51 -14.69 -12.95
C ILE A 144 15.02 -14.64 -13.17
N GLN A 145 15.81 -15.06 -12.18
CA GLN A 145 17.27 -15.14 -12.31
C GLN A 145 17.68 -16.11 -13.42
N ALA A 146 17.09 -17.30 -13.47
CA ALA A 146 17.37 -18.28 -14.53
C ALA A 146 17.02 -17.76 -15.92
N GLU A 147 15.91 -17.03 -16.05
CA GLU A 147 15.51 -16.41 -17.30
C GLU A 147 16.46 -15.27 -17.70
N TRP A 148 16.85 -14.44 -16.73
CA TRP A 148 17.83 -13.38 -16.94
C TRP A 148 19.19 -13.96 -17.38
N ASP A 149 19.68 -15.02 -16.72
CA ASP A 149 20.93 -15.70 -17.08
C ASP A 149 20.87 -16.31 -18.48
N ARG A 150 19.71 -16.85 -18.86
CA ARG A 150 19.45 -17.39 -20.20
C ARG A 150 19.53 -16.30 -21.28
N LEU A 151 18.90 -15.15 -21.04
CA LEU A 151 18.95 -13.99 -21.94
C LEU A 151 20.36 -13.40 -22.01
N HIS A 152 21.07 -13.34 -20.88
CA HIS A 152 22.44 -12.86 -20.80
C HIS A 152 23.40 -13.75 -21.60
N ALA A 153 23.30 -15.07 -21.48
CA ALA A 153 24.10 -16.01 -22.25
C ALA A 153 23.85 -15.85 -23.77
N PHE A 154 22.59 -15.71 -24.17
CA PHE A 154 22.21 -15.44 -25.56
C PHE A 154 22.80 -14.13 -26.08
N HIS A 155 22.72 -13.07 -25.27
CA HIS A 155 23.24 -11.74 -25.62
C HIS A 155 24.76 -11.76 -25.80
N GLU A 156 25.49 -12.39 -24.88
CA GLU A 156 26.95 -12.51 -24.98
C GLU A 156 27.39 -13.32 -26.19
N ASP A 157 26.68 -14.38 -26.55
CA ASP A 157 26.96 -15.16 -27.75
C ASP A 157 26.61 -14.42 -29.04
N CYS A 158 25.63 -13.53 -29.00
CA CYS A 158 25.30 -12.62 -30.09
C CYS A 158 26.39 -11.56 -30.27
N LYS A 159 26.84 -10.89 -29.19
CA LYS A 159 27.94 -9.91 -29.23
C LYS A 159 29.22 -10.50 -29.81
N LYS A 160 29.57 -11.74 -29.42
CA LYS A 160 30.74 -12.44 -29.96
C LYS A 160 30.65 -12.67 -31.47
N ARG A 161 29.44 -12.94 -32.00
CA ARG A 161 29.21 -13.19 -33.43
C ARG A 161 29.19 -11.90 -34.25
N GLU A 162 28.53 -10.87 -33.76
CA GLU A 162 28.37 -9.59 -34.47
C GLU A 162 29.59 -8.66 -34.31
N GLY A 163 30.45 -8.90 -33.32
CA GLY A 163 31.64 -8.09 -33.07
C GLY A 163 31.37 -6.67 -32.55
N SER A 164 30.11 -6.35 -32.23
CA SER A 164 29.69 -5.07 -31.67
C SER A 164 29.52 -5.13 -30.15
N LYS A 165 29.94 -4.06 -29.46
CA LYS A 165 29.82 -3.95 -27.99
C LYS A 165 28.48 -3.38 -27.53
N ASP A 166 27.75 -2.72 -28.43
CA ASP A 166 26.61 -1.86 -28.11
C ASP A 166 25.33 -2.29 -28.85
N ILE A 167 25.09 -3.60 -28.94
CA ILE A 167 23.83 -4.15 -29.47
C ILE A 167 22.91 -4.50 -28.31
N PHE A 168 21.61 -4.22 -28.46
CA PHE A 168 20.58 -4.65 -27.52
C PHE A 168 20.25 -6.13 -27.72
N VAL A 169 19.77 -6.81 -26.69
CA VAL A 169 19.33 -8.21 -26.82
C VAL A 169 18.21 -8.37 -27.86
N GLN A 170 17.34 -7.36 -27.98
CA GLN A 170 16.26 -7.32 -28.98
C GLN A 170 16.76 -7.22 -30.44
N GLN A 171 17.97 -6.69 -30.64
CA GLN A 171 18.59 -6.58 -31.97
C GLN A 171 19.30 -7.86 -32.42
N CYS A 172 19.46 -8.82 -31.51
CA CYS A 172 20.15 -10.07 -31.81
C CYS A 172 19.31 -10.99 -32.71
N PRO A 173 19.88 -11.53 -33.80
CA PRO A 173 19.21 -12.53 -34.62
C PRO A 173 18.79 -13.74 -33.77
N GLY A 174 17.50 -14.09 -33.79
CA GLY A 174 16.96 -15.19 -32.98
C GLY A 174 16.11 -14.77 -31.78
N PHE A 175 16.10 -13.47 -31.41
CA PHE A 175 15.39 -13.00 -30.22
C PHE A 175 13.87 -13.23 -30.32
N ALA A 176 13.24 -12.91 -31.46
CA ALA A 176 11.80 -13.13 -31.64
C ALA A 176 11.38 -14.61 -31.51
N GLN A 177 12.25 -15.55 -31.91
CA GLN A 177 11.99 -16.99 -31.74
C GLN A 177 12.12 -17.42 -30.28
N MET A 178 12.93 -16.70 -29.50
CA MET A 178 13.13 -16.93 -28.08
C MET A 178 11.93 -16.44 -27.25
N GLU A 179 11.35 -15.32 -27.67
CA GLU A 179 10.15 -14.72 -27.07
C GLU A 179 8.86 -15.51 -27.38
N ALA A 180 8.79 -16.17 -28.55
CA ALA A 180 7.61 -16.93 -28.98
C ALA A 180 7.27 -18.19 -28.14
N VAL A 181 8.10 -18.53 -27.15
CA VAL A 181 7.88 -19.62 -26.19
C VAL A 181 7.17 -19.02 -24.96
N PRO A 182 6.32 -19.74 -24.19
CA PRO A 182 5.56 -19.22 -23.03
C PRO A 182 6.37 -18.60 -21.86
N HIS A 183 7.62 -18.20 -22.08
CA HIS A 183 8.47 -17.40 -21.19
C HIS A 183 8.26 -15.89 -21.33
N ASP A 184 7.37 -15.46 -22.25
CA ASP A 184 7.06 -14.05 -22.54
C ASP A 184 6.96 -13.17 -21.28
N LEU A 185 6.16 -13.59 -20.29
CA LEU A 185 5.92 -12.79 -19.08
C LEU A 185 7.21 -12.37 -18.34
N TYR A 186 8.19 -13.26 -18.23
CA TYR A 186 9.43 -12.94 -17.51
C TYR A 186 10.36 -12.06 -18.35
N VAL A 187 10.40 -12.27 -19.67
CA VAL A 187 11.20 -11.45 -20.58
C VAL A 187 10.65 -10.02 -20.60
N THR A 188 9.34 -9.85 -20.78
CA THR A 188 8.68 -8.54 -20.73
C THR A 188 8.91 -7.87 -19.37
N TYR A 189 8.74 -8.62 -18.27
CA TYR A 189 8.94 -8.08 -16.94
C TYR A 189 10.38 -7.62 -16.69
N ILE A 190 11.38 -8.37 -17.16
CA ILE A 190 12.79 -7.99 -17.05
C ILE A 190 13.07 -6.71 -17.83
N GLU A 191 12.54 -6.59 -19.04
CA GLU A 191 12.67 -5.38 -19.87
C GLU A 191 12.06 -4.16 -19.17
N GLU A 192 10.81 -4.26 -18.71
CA GLU A 192 10.11 -3.19 -18.00
C GLU A 192 10.86 -2.78 -16.72
N MET A 193 11.37 -3.76 -15.97
CA MET A 193 12.14 -3.52 -14.74
C MET A 193 13.48 -2.81 -14.99
N GLU A 194 14.26 -3.26 -15.99
CA GLU A 194 15.53 -2.59 -16.36
C GLU A 194 15.29 -1.16 -16.88
N SER A 195 14.19 -0.94 -17.61
CA SER A 195 13.77 0.37 -18.10
C SER A 195 13.31 1.31 -16.97
N ASP A 196 12.38 0.87 -16.12
CA ASP A 196 11.76 1.72 -15.10
C ASP A 196 12.73 2.13 -13.99
N TYR A 197 13.64 1.21 -13.62
CA TYR A 197 14.56 1.44 -12.49
C TYR A 197 15.99 1.80 -12.92
N ASN A 198 16.29 1.82 -14.23
CA ASN A 198 17.63 2.04 -14.76
C ASN A 198 18.70 1.18 -14.04
N CYS A 199 18.35 -0.08 -13.79
CA CYS A 199 19.13 -1.03 -13.00
C CYS A 199 19.84 -2.05 -13.90
N GLN A 200 20.77 -2.82 -13.34
CA GLN A 200 21.55 -3.78 -14.11
C GLN A 200 21.66 -5.14 -13.41
N GLY A 201 21.51 -6.20 -14.19
CA GLY A 201 21.43 -7.56 -13.66
C GLY A 201 20.23 -7.76 -12.74
N PHE A 202 19.77 -9.01 -12.61
CA PHE A 202 18.67 -9.27 -11.68
C PHE A 202 19.17 -9.34 -10.23
N CYS A 203 19.90 -10.41 -9.85
CA CYS A 203 20.48 -10.54 -8.51
C CYS A 203 21.90 -9.96 -8.37
N GLN A 204 22.65 -9.87 -9.47
CA GLN A 204 24.05 -9.45 -9.46
C GLN A 204 24.20 -8.06 -10.06
N SER A 205 24.87 -7.16 -9.34
CA SER A 205 25.10 -5.77 -9.80
C SER A 205 26.35 -5.61 -10.68
N ASP A 206 27.13 -6.65 -10.92
CA ASP A 206 28.34 -6.61 -11.78
C ASP A 206 28.03 -6.87 -13.26
N LYS A 207 26.78 -7.20 -13.58
CA LYS A 207 26.33 -7.48 -14.95
C LYS A 207 25.75 -6.23 -15.59
N LYS A 208 25.94 -6.10 -16.90
CA LYS A 208 25.29 -5.05 -17.70
C LYS A 208 23.82 -5.40 -17.93
N ALA A 209 22.97 -4.38 -17.98
CA ALA A 209 21.59 -4.53 -18.43
C ALA A 209 21.51 -5.07 -19.87
N LEU A 210 20.42 -5.77 -20.15
CA LEU A 210 20.16 -6.45 -21.41
C LEU A 210 19.35 -5.57 -22.37
N PHE A 211 18.43 -4.79 -21.82
CA PHE A 211 17.46 -3.97 -22.55
C PHE A 211 17.74 -2.47 -22.46
N ASN A 212 18.48 -2.01 -21.44
CA ASN A 212 18.78 -0.60 -21.24
C ASN A 212 20.29 -0.32 -21.31
N THR A 213 20.75 0.41 -22.33
CA THR A 213 22.19 0.76 -22.45
C THR A 213 22.59 1.93 -21.57
N GLU A 214 21.65 2.71 -21.03
CA GLU A 214 21.95 3.89 -20.23
C GLU A 214 22.32 3.55 -18.78
N SER A 215 21.99 2.33 -18.32
CA SER A 215 22.38 1.82 -16.99
C SER A 215 23.83 1.31 -17.02
N TYR A 216 24.80 2.21 -16.92
CA TYR A 216 26.23 1.85 -16.83
C TYR A 216 26.69 1.58 -15.39
N GLU A 217 26.00 2.17 -14.41
CA GLU A 217 26.28 2.05 -12.98
C GLU A 217 24.93 2.07 -12.24
N GLY A 218 24.69 1.08 -11.37
CA GLY A 218 23.43 1.00 -10.64
C GLY A 218 23.37 -0.18 -9.68
N ASP A 219 22.32 -0.18 -8.85
CA ASP A 219 21.98 -1.32 -8.02
C ASP A 219 21.51 -2.50 -8.89
N SER A 220 21.54 -3.71 -8.32
CA SER A 220 20.86 -4.84 -8.94
C SER A 220 19.36 -4.53 -9.07
N CYS A 221 18.72 -5.02 -10.13
CA CYS A 221 17.30 -4.77 -10.31
C CYS A 221 16.45 -5.34 -9.17
N SER A 222 16.85 -6.47 -8.59
CA SER A 222 16.20 -7.01 -7.39
C SER A 222 16.22 -6.04 -6.21
N SER A 223 17.34 -5.32 -6.02
CA SER A 223 17.51 -4.35 -4.94
C SER A 223 16.71 -3.06 -5.19
N ALA A 224 16.63 -2.61 -6.45
CA ALA A 224 15.82 -1.47 -6.84
C ALA A 224 14.32 -1.76 -6.62
N VAL A 225 13.84 -2.91 -7.11
CA VAL A 225 12.45 -3.36 -6.91
C VAL A 225 12.14 -3.54 -5.43
N ALA A 226 13.02 -4.20 -4.66
CA ALA A 226 12.81 -4.40 -3.22
C ALA A 226 12.62 -3.08 -2.45
N ARG A 227 13.36 -2.03 -2.82
CA ARG A 227 13.20 -0.70 -2.23
C ARG A 227 11.82 -0.13 -2.53
N HIS A 228 11.41 -0.18 -3.80
CA HIS A 228 10.08 0.26 -4.23
C HIS A 228 8.97 -0.48 -3.48
N LEU A 229 9.06 -1.81 -3.35
CA LEU A 229 8.06 -2.60 -2.63
C LEU A 229 7.98 -2.23 -1.13
N ARG A 230 9.12 -1.92 -0.48
CA ARG A 230 9.12 -1.44 0.92
C ARG A 230 8.42 -0.09 1.03
N GLU A 231 8.67 0.83 0.11
CA GLU A 231 8.02 2.14 0.06
C GLU A 231 6.51 1.99 -0.09
N VAL A 232 6.05 1.17 -1.03
CA VAL A 232 4.63 0.84 -1.22
C VAL A 232 4.01 0.26 0.06
N GLY A 233 4.72 -0.67 0.72
CA GLY A 233 4.30 -1.23 2.00
C GLY A 233 4.08 -0.18 3.09
N TYR A 234 4.94 0.83 3.16
CA TYR A 234 4.79 1.94 4.11
C TYR A 234 3.69 2.92 3.71
N GLU A 235 3.59 3.27 2.42
CA GLU A 235 2.58 4.19 1.89
C GLU A 235 1.15 3.68 2.06
N VAL A 236 0.96 2.35 2.00
CA VAL A 236 -0.35 1.72 2.25
C VAL A 236 -0.53 1.42 3.73
N GLY A 237 0.47 0.82 4.37
CA GLY A 237 0.31 0.26 5.72
C GLY A 237 0.29 1.29 6.84
N ILE A 238 1.14 2.31 6.80
CA ILE A 238 1.24 3.31 7.89
C ILE A 238 -0.04 4.14 8.01
N PRO A 239 -0.60 4.74 6.93
CA PRO A 239 -1.84 5.50 7.03
C PRO A 239 -2.99 4.64 7.57
N MET A 240 -3.07 3.38 7.15
CA MET A 240 -4.11 2.45 7.61
C MET A 240 -4.02 2.16 9.11
N ILE A 241 -2.80 1.94 9.64
CA ILE A 241 -2.58 1.76 11.08
C ILE A 241 -3.00 3.01 11.84
N VAL A 242 -2.58 4.20 11.37
CA VAL A 242 -2.90 5.48 12.04
C VAL A 242 -4.41 5.73 12.05
N ILE A 243 -5.08 5.53 10.91
CA ILE A 243 -6.53 5.70 10.77
C ILE A 243 -7.28 4.67 11.63
N GLY A 244 -6.81 3.43 11.67
CA GLY A 244 -7.40 2.38 12.51
C GLY A 244 -7.32 2.69 14.00
N ILE A 245 -6.15 3.14 14.49
CA ILE A 245 -5.97 3.59 15.88
C ILE A 245 -6.88 4.78 16.19
N PHE A 246 -6.93 5.76 15.28
CA PHE A 246 -7.79 6.93 15.43
C PHE A 246 -9.28 6.52 15.53
N ALA A 247 -9.75 5.65 14.63
CA ALA A 247 -11.13 5.15 14.64
C ALA A 247 -11.46 4.41 15.94
N ALA A 248 -10.60 3.50 16.41
CA ALA A 248 -10.82 2.79 17.67
C ALA A 248 -10.87 3.77 18.86
N SER A 249 -9.97 4.74 18.89
CA SER A 249 -9.91 5.78 19.93
C SER A 249 -11.18 6.64 19.93
N LEU A 250 -11.64 7.04 18.75
CA LEU A 250 -12.88 7.79 18.57
C LEU A 250 -14.09 7.01 19.09
N GLY A 251 -14.16 5.69 18.82
CA GLY A 251 -15.20 4.82 19.34
C GLY A 251 -15.28 4.80 20.88
N VAL A 252 -14.12 4.74 21.55
CA VAL A 252 -14.04 4.82 23.02
C VAL A 252 -14.48 6.18 23.54
N CYS A 253 -14.03 7.27 22.91
CA CYS A 253 -14.43 8.63 23.29
C CYS A 253 -15.95 8.83 23.15
N LEU A 254 -16.53 8.41 22.03
CA LEU A 254 -17.96 8.51 21.77
C LEU A 254 -18.79 7.65 22.75
N GLN A 255 -18.29 6.49 23.17
CA GLN A 255 -18.97 5.66 24.17
C GLN A 255 -19.12 6.37 25.53
N GLN A 256 -18.09 7.11 25.96
CA GLN A 256 -18.08 7.83 27.24
C GLN A 256 -18.95 9.09 27.22
N TYR A 257 -19.30 9.57 26.03
CA TYR A 257 -20.04 10.80 25.88
C TYR A 257 -21.47 10.65 26.41
N ARG A 258 -21.83 11.49 27.39
CA ARG A 258 -23.05 11.33 28.19
C ARG A 258 -24.32 11.71 27.44
N HIS A 259 -24.23 12.66 26.50
CA HIS A 259 -25.39 13.22 25.80
C HIS A 259 -25.76 12.52 24.49
N LEU A 260 -25.04 11.45 24.12
CA LEU A 260 -25.51 10.43 23.16
C LEU A 260 -26.57 9.53 23.82
#